data_AF-A0A9Q0PG22-F1
#
_entry.id   AF-A0A9Q0PG22-F1
#
_cell.length_a   1.000
_cell.length_b   1.000
_cell.length_c   1.000
_cell.angle_alpha   90.00
_cell.angle_beta   90.00
_cell.angle_gamma   90.00
#
_symmetry.space_group_name_H-M   'P 1'
#
loop_
_entity.id
_entity.type
_entity.pdbx_description
1 polymer ?
#
loop_
_entity_poly.entity_id
_entity_poly.type
_entity_poly.pdbx_seq_one_letter_code
_entity_poly.pdbx_strand_id
1 'polypeptide(L)'
;MRFWPLLNRTTKRNHPKKPVIHSLTITRFFFSKYTEEPEPKEFIDYLDSLKNYEKLGVPKDAGTDSDDGLDLGRMRRLMDRLGNPQSKFKAVHVAGTKGKGSTASFLSNILRAEGYSVGCYTSPHMMSIRERISLGQSGNPVSTKTLNKLFHMIKPKLDEAIQLENGSLTHFEVLTATALTLMAEEKVDIAVIEAGLGGARDATNILCSSELAASVITTIGEEHLAALGGSLESIAVAKSGIIKHGRPVVLGGPFLPHVDCILRDKASVMCSPVVSASDAGIRTSIKGLIVLDGRPCQLSDITIQVERDFPLFIELSDVKLRMLGRHQLHNASTAACVALCLRDQGCRISDKSIRAGLENTFLLGRSQFLSSKEAEVLGLPGATILLDGG
;
A
#
# COMPACT_ATOMS: atom_id res chain seq x y z
N MET A 1 -12.86 6.34 12.26
CA MET A 1 -11.87 6.58 13.33
C MET A 1 -12.45 6.09 14.66
N ARG A 2 -11.78 5.20 15.38
CA ARG A 2 -12.10 4.88 16.79
C ARG A 2 -10.98 5.50 17.64
N PHE A 3 -11.34 6.39 18.56
CA PHE A 3 -10.39 7.04 19.48
C PHE A 3 -10.32 6.22 20.77
N TRP A 4 -9.12 5.85 21.20
CA TRP A 4 -8.89 5.18 22.48
C TRP A 4 -8.03 6.06 23.38
N PRO A 5 -8.60 6.70 24.42
CA PRO A 5 -7.79 7.30 25.47
C PRO A 5 -7.26 6.20 26.39
N LEU A 6 -5.93 6.07 26.49
CA LEU A 6 -5.28 5.35 27.58
C LEU A 6 -5.20 6.30 28.77
N LEU A 7 -6.11 6.15 29.74
CA LEU A 7 -6.07 6.86 31.01
C LEU A 7 -5.28 6.04 32.03
N ASN A 8 -4.26 6.65 32.64
CA ASN A 8 -3.59 6.11 33.82
C ASN A 8 -4.61 5.95 34.96
N ARG A 9 -4.71 4.73 35.50
CA ARG A 9 -5.57 4.41 36.65
C ARG A 9 -5.00 5.07 37.91
N THR A 10 -5.63 6.16 38.35
CA THR A 10 -5.77 6.49 39.78
C THR A 10 -7.05 7.29 40.03
N THR A 11 -7.90 6.73 40.89
CA THR A 11 -8.96 7.34 41.73
C THR A 11 -10.22 7.98 41.11
N LYS A 12 -11.36 7.33 41.41
CA LYS A 12 -12.76 7.76 41.66
C LYS A 12 -13.45 8.80 40.74
N ARG A 13 -14.46 8.27 40.01
CA ARG A 13 -15.78 8.81 39.62
C ARG A 13 -15.95 10.34 39.57
N ASN A 14 -15.90 10.87 38.36
CA ASN A 14 -16.91 11.76 37.77
C ASN A 14 -16.79 11.61 36.24
N HIS A 15 -17.87 11.29 35.54
CA HIS A 15 -17.86 11.20 34.07
C HIS A 15 -17.91 12.62 33.48
N PRO A 16 -16.86 13.14 32.82
CA PRO A 16 -17.03 14.32 31.99
C PRO A 16 -17.60 13.88 30.64
N LYS A 17 -18.49 14.71 30.08
CA LYS A 17 -19.04 14.57 28.73
C LYS A 17 -17.91 14.41 27.72
N LYS A 18 -18.04 13.44 26.81
CA LYS A 18 -17.12 13.25 25.67
C LYS A 18 -17.03 14.56 24.87
N PRO A 19 -15.84 15.14 24.66
CA PRO A 19 -15.72 16.23 23.71
C PRO A 19 -15.90 15.65 22.30
N VAL A 20 -16.95 16.11 21.61
CA VAL A 20 -17.13 15.86 20.17
C VAL A 20 -16.29 16.90 19.45
N ILE A 21 -15.06 16.55 19.11
CA ILE A 21 -14.21 17.38 18.26
C ILE A 21 -14.65 17.09 16.82
N HIS A 22 -15.16 18.11 16.12
CA HIS A 22 -15.53 18.02 14.71
C HIS A 22 -14.31 17.63 13.85
N SER A 23 -14.45 16.65 12.94
CA SER A 23 -13.33 16.15 12.14
C SER A 23 -12.61 17.25 11.35
N LEU A 24 -13.34 18.29 10.92
CA LEU A 24 -12.84 19.46 10.21
C LEU A 24 -11.72 20.23 10.96
N THR A 25 -11.74 20.26 12.30
CA THR A 25 -10.72 20.97 13.09
C THR A 25 -9.41 20.17 13.16
N ILE A 26 -9.50 18.83 13.17
CA ILE A 26 -8.36 17.91 13.08
C ILE A 26 -7.74 17.99 11.67
N THR A 27 -8.59 18.03 10.65
CA THR A 27 -8.23 18.13 9.22
C THR A 27 -7.44 19.38 8.87
N ARG A 28 -7.75 20.54 9.45
CA ARG A 28 -7.07 21.80 9.08
C ARG A 28 -5.69 21.97 9.71
N PHE A 29 -5.41 21.35 10.87
CA PHE A 29 -4.21 21.67 11.64
C PHE A 29 -3.05 20.68 11.48
N PHE A 30 -3.32 19.37 11.49
CA PHE A 30 -2.27 18.35 11.29
C PHE A 30 -1.61 18.42 9.91
N PHE A 31 -2.27 19.10 8.99
CA PHE A 31 -2.07 18.90 7.58
C PHE A 31 -1.57 20.16 6.87
N SER A 32 -1.04 21.15 7.58
CA SER A 32 -0.52 22.39 6.96
C SER A 32 0.57 22.16 5.90
N LYS A 33 1.24 21.00 5.88
CA LYS A 33 2.15 20.58 4.79
C LYS A 33 1.45 19.98 3.57
N TYR A 34 0.21 19.53 3.70
CA TYR A 34 -0.62 18.93 2.64
C TYR A 34 -1.76 19.85 2.17
N THR A 35 -2.19 20.83 2.97
CA THR A 35 -3.37 21.67 2.74
C THR A 35 -3.12 22.93 1.91
N GLU A 36 -1.95 23.11 1.29
CA GLU A 36 -1.72 24.32 0.48
C GLU A 36 -2.19 24.18 -0.97
N GLU A 37 -2.31 22.96 -1.49
CA GLU A 37 -2.77 22.76 -2.86
C GLU A 37 -4.28 22.49 -2.95
N PRO A 38 -5.02 23.19 -3.82
CA PRO A 38 -6.44 22.95 -4.02
C PRO A 38 -6.66 21.53 -4.56
N GLU A 39 -7.78 20.89 -4.19
CA GLU A 39 -8.15 19.58 -4.75
C GLU A 39 -8.33 19.68 -6.28
N PRO A 40 -7.95 18.63 -7.05
CA PRO A 40 -8.13 18.54 -8.49
C PRO A 40 -9.62 18.33 -8.84
N LYS A 41 -10.43 19.38 -8.65
CA LYS A 41 -11.90 19.29 -8.67
C LYS A 41 -12.45 18.62 -9.94
N GLU A 42 -11.97 19.00 -11.12
CA GLU A 42 -12.47 18.44 -12.38
C GLU A 42 -12.20 16.93 -12.49
N PHE A 43 -11.02 16.48 -12.05
CA PHE A 43 -10.69 15.05 -12.03
C PHE A 43 -11.54 14.29 -11.01
N ILE A 44 -11.81 14.89 -9.85
CA ILE A 44 -12.67 14.29 -8.82
C ILE A 44 -14.11 14.19 -9.32
N ASP A 45 -14.66 15.28 -9.88
CA ASP A 45 -16.01 15.31 -10.45
C ASP A 45 -16.15 14.26 -11.56
N TYR A 46 -15.12 14.09 -12.39
CA TYR A 46 -15.06 13.03 -13.40
C TYR A 46 -15.11 11.64 -12.76
N LEU A 47 -14.25 11.37 -11.78
CA LEU A 47 -14.21 10.09 -11.09
C LEU A 47 -15.48 9.77 -10.29
N ASP A 48 -16.15 10.77 -9.75
CA ASP A 48 -17.40 10.62 -9.00
C ASP A 48 -18.62 10.38 -9.91
N SER A 49 -18.51 10.69 -11.21
CA SER A 49 -19.50 10.29 -12.22
C SER A 49 -19.47 8.79 -12.55
N LEU A 50 -18.39 8.09 -12.18
CA LEU A 50 -18.19 6.67 -12.46
C LEU A 50 -18.68 5.80 -11.31
N LYS A 51 -18.93 4.52 -11.61
CA LYS A 51 -19.31 3.55 -10.59
C LYS A 51 -18.17 3.34 -9.58
N ASN A 52 -18.41 3.69 -8.32
CA ASN A 52 -17.43 3.58 -7.24
C ASN A 52 -17.82 2.49 -6.24
N TYR A 53 -17.20 1.31 -6.39
CA TYR A 53 -17.44 0.16 -5.49
C TYR A 53 -16.88 0.34 -4.07
N GLU A 54 -15.95 1.28 -3.85
CA GLU A 54 -15.50 1.61 -2.49
C GLU A 54 -16.62 2.30 -1.69
N LYS A 55 -17.47 3.09 -2.37
CA LYS A 55 -18.63 3.78 -1.77
C LYS A 55 -19.89 2.93 -1.79
N LEU A 56 -20.18 2.26 -2.92
CA LEU A 56 -21.40 1.49 -3.13
C LEU A 56 -21.38 0.10 -2.48
N GLY A 57 -20.20 -0.38 -2.10
CA GLY A 57 -19.98 -1.77 -1.75
C GLY A 57 -19.65 -2.61 -2.99
N VAL A 58 -18.82 -3.63 -2.77
CA VAL A 58 -18.39 -4.53 -3.84
C VAL A 58 -19.52 -5.54 -4.11
N PRO A 59 -19.91 -5.77 -5.39
CA PRO A 59 -20.90 -6.78 -5.73
C PRO A 59 -20.49 -8.17 -5.26
N LYS A 60 -21.48 -9.02 -5.03
CA LYS A 60 -21.23 -10.43 -4.78
C LYS A 60 -20.48 -11.01 -5.98
N ASP A 61 -19.50 -11.87 -5.71
CA ASP A 61 -18.73 -12.60 -6.70
C ASP A 61 -17.88 -11.73 -7.65
N ALA A 62 -17.77 -10.42 -7.41
CA ALA A 62 -17.08 -9.47 -8.31
C ALA A 62 -15.60 -9.78 -8.59
N GLY A 63 -14.92 -10.52 -7.70
CA GLY A 63 -13.54 -10.97 -7.88
C GLY A 63 -13.39 -12.43 -8.33
N THR A 64 -14.51 -13.10 -8.63
CA THR A 64 -14.60 -14.49 -9.13
C THR A 64 -14.88 -14.51 -10.64
N ASP A 65 -15.07 -15.68 -11.24
CA ASP A 65 -15.29 -15.85 -12.68
C ASP A 65 -16.59 -15.31 -13.29
N SER A 66 -17.42 -14.59 -12.53
CA SER A 66 -18.65 -13.97 -13.00
C SER A 66 -18.42 -12.81 -13.99
N ASP A 67 -19.42 -12.56 -14.85
CA ASP A 67 -19.48 -11.39 -15.75
C ASP A 67 -19.84 -10.10 -15.00
N ASP A 68 -20.38 -10.21 -13.79
CA ASP A 68 -20.71 -9.09 -12.92
C ASP A 68 -19.50 -8.69 -12.07
N GLY A 69 -18.90 -7.51 -12.33
CA GLY A 69 -17.92 -6.89 -11.43
C GLY A 69 -16.61 -6.46 -12.10
N LEU A 70 -15.49 -7.00 -11.60
CA LEU A 70 -14.14 -6.62 -12.02
C LEU A 70 -13.78 -7.32 -13.34
N ASP A 71 -13.49 -6.53 -14.37
CA ASP A 71 -13.13 -7.05 -15.70
C ASP A 71 -11.73 -6.56 -16.12
N LEU A 72 -10.75 -7.46 -16.07
CA LEU A 72 -9.41 -7.18 -16.55
C LEU A 72 -9.34 -7.00 -18.08
N GLY A 73 -10.28 -7.53 -18.84
CA GLY A 73 -10.41 -7.29 -20.28
C GLY A 73 -10.68 -5.82 -20.57
N ARG A 74 -11.67 -5.24 -19.90
CA ARG A 74 -11.96 -3.79 -19.94
C ARG A 74 -10.75 -2.96 -19.54
N MET A 75 -10.10 -3.30 -18.42
CA MET A 75 -8.89 -2.59 -18.00
C MET A 75 -7.76 -2.69 -19.04
N ARG A 76 -7.53 -3.86 -19.65
CA ARG A 76 -6.52 -4.04 -20.71
C ARG A 76 -6.81 -3.17 -21.94
N ARG A 77 -8.06 -3.10 -22.40
CA ARG A 77 -8.46 -2.24 -23.53
C ARG A 77 -8.24 -0.76 -23.22
N LEU A 78 -8.52 -0.33 -21.98
CA LEU A 78 -8.23 1.03 -21.53
C LEU A 78 -6.72 1.32 -21.56
N MET A 79 -5.89 0.43 -21.01
CA MET A 79 -4.43 0.62 -20.99
C MET A 79 -3.83 0.62 -22.39
N ASP A 80 -4.35 -0.19 -23.31
CA ASP A 80 -3.90 -0.20 -24.71
C ASP A 80 -4.15 1.14 -25.40
N ARG A 81 -5.32 1.74 -25.20
CA ARG A 81 -5.65 3.10 -25.70
C ARG A 81 -4.71 4.17 -25.14
N LEU A 82 -4.29 4.01 -23.88
CA LEU A 82 -3.33 4.90 -23.22
C LEU A 82 -1.88 4.63 -23.64
N GLY A 83 -1.62 3.66 -24.54
CA GLY A 83 -0.28 3.36 -25.04
C GLY A 83 0.52 2.44 -24.13
N ASN A 84 -0.17 1.62 -23.32
CA ASN A 84 0.41 0.67 -22.38
C ASN A 84 1.50 1.28 -21.46
N PRO A 85 1.20 2.36 -20.70
CA PRO A 85 2.18 3.04 -19.85
C PRO A 85 2.80 2.14 -18.80
N GLN A 86 2.10 1.10 -18.34
CA GLN A 86 2.64 0.09 -17.41
C GLN A 86 3.88 -0.63 -17.93
N SER A 87 4.10 -0.66 -19.26
CA SER A 87 5.27 -1.27 -19.89
C SER A 87 6.56 -0.43 -19.78
N LYS A 88 6.47 0.79 -19.25
CA LYS A 88 7.58 1.77 -19.25
C LYS A 88 8.43 1.76 -17.98
N PHE A 89 8.06 0.99 -16.97
CA PHE A 89 8.78 0.88 -15.71
C PHE A 89 8.68 -0.54 -15.13
N LYS A 90 9.55 -0.85 -14.16
CA LYS A 90 9.43 -2.08 -13.37
C LYS A 90 8.43 -1.89 -12.24
N ALA A 91 7.77 -2.96 -11.79
CA ALA A 91 6.79 -2.87 -10.71
C ALA A 91 6.97 -3.96 -9.66
N VAL A 92 6.71 -3.60 -8.40
CA VAL A 92 6.39 -4.54 -7.33
C VAL A 92 4.89 -4.47 -7.07
N HIS A 93 4.22 -5.61 -7.15
CA HIS A 93 2.77 -5.70 -6.96
C HIS A 93 2.46 -6.27 -5.57
N VAL A 94 1.68 -5.54 -4.77
CA VAL A 94 1.39 -5.87 -3.37
C VAL A 94 -0.10 -6.18 -3.21
N ALA A 95 -0.42 -7.41 -2.85
CA ALA A 95 -1.76 -7.85 -2.46
C ALA A 95 -1.75 -8.39 -1.01
N GLY A 96 -2.95 -8.58 -0.45
CA GLY A 96 -3.12 -8.98 0.94
C GLY A 96 -4.40 -8.44 1.56
N THR A 97 -4.77 -8.93 2.73
CA THR A 97 -5.89 -8.42 3.52
C THR A 97 -5.42 -7.19 4.29
N LYS A 98 -4.41 -7.33 5.15
CA LYS A 98 -3.82 -6.22 5.92
C LYS A 98 -2.33 -6.04 5.63
N GLY A 99 -1.84 -4.81 5.83
CA GLY A 99 -0.42 -4.48 5.72
C GLY A 99 0.08 -4.14 4.31
N LYS A 100 -0.80 -4.13 3.30
CA LYS A 100 -0.48 -3.76 1.91
C LYS A 100 0.14 -2.36 1.81
N GLY A 101 -0.62 -1.31 2.14
CA GLY A 101 -0.12 0.07 2.15
C GLY A 101 1.11 0.30 3.06
N SER A 102 1.20 -0.34 4.22
CA SER A 102 2.39 -0.28 5.08
C SER A 102 3.62 -0.86 4.40
N THR A 103 3.50 -2.07 3.83
CA THR A 103 4.60 -2.75 3.13
C THR A 103 5.01 -1.97 1.89
N ALA A 104 4.04 -1.45 1.14
CA ALA A 104 4.28 -0.59 -0.01
C ALA A 104 5.03 0.70 0.38
N SER A 105 4.67 1.30 1.51
CA SER A 105 5.32 2.51 2.04
C SER A 105 6.76 2.24 2.48
N PHE A 106 7.00 1.17 3.25
CA PHE A 106 8.35 0.77 3.65
C PHE A 106 9.23 0.50 2.43
N LEU A 107 8.76 -0.31 1.48
CA LEU A 107 9.53 -0.63 0.29
C LEU A 107 9.82 0.61 -0.56
N SER A 108 8.84 1.49 -0.75
CA SER A 108 9.03 2.72 -1.52
C SER A 108 10.11 3.61 -0.90
N ASN A 109 10.14 3.73 0.44
CA ASN A 109 11.15 4.54 1.11
C ASN A 109 12.52 3.88 1.15
N ILE A 110 12.62 2.54 1.18
CA ILE A 110 13.89 1.83 0.99
C ILE A 110 14.48 2.16 -0.39
N LEU A 111 13.66 2.06 -1.43
CA LEU A 111 14.09 2.34 -2.80
C LEU A 111 14.46 3.82 -2.99
N ARG A 112 13.67 4.75 -2.43
CA ARG A 112 14.01 6.19 -2.47
C ARG A 112 15.27 6.53 -1.69
N ALA A 113 15.51 5.88 -0.55
CA ALA A 113 16.72 6.10 0.25
C ALA A 113 18.01 5.68 -0.48
N GLU A 114 17.89 4.79 -1.46
CA GLU A 114 18.99 4.42 -2.36
C GLU A 114 19.11 5.36 -3.58
N GLY A 115 18.12 6.21 -3.82
CA GLY A 115 18.11 7.21 -4.88
C GLY A 115 17.24 6.87 -6.08
N TYR A 116 16.42 5.81 -6.04
CA TYR A 116 15.48 5.53 -7.10
C TYR A 116 14.35 6.57 -7.15
N SER A 117 13.93 6.93 -8.37
CA SER A 117 12.64 7.57 -8.63
C SER A 117 11.55 6.51 -8.51
N VAL A 118 10.69 6.64 -7.49
CA VAL A 118 9.71 5.60 -7.16
C VAL A 118 8.29 6.13 -7.31
N GLY A 119 7.49 5.44 -8.14
CA GLY A 119 6.04 5.57 -8.13
C GLY A 119 5.44 4.68 -7.05
N CYS A 120 4.53 5.18 -6.23
CA CYS A 120 3.79 4.35 -5.29
C CYS A 120 2.29 4.62 -5.42
N TYR A 121 1.53 3.55 -5.64
CA TYR A 121 0.08 3.58 -5.77
C TYR A 121 -0.55 2.80 -4.62
N THR A 122 -1.28 3.48 -3.73
CA THR A 122 -1.89 2.90 -2.52
C THR A 122 -3.34 3.31 -2.35
N SER A 123 -4.11 2.53 -1.59
CA SER A 123 -5.51 2.85 -1.30
C SER A 123 -5.94 2.34 0.09
N PRO A 124 -7.00 2.93 0.70
CA PRO A 124 -7.64 4.19 0.34
C PRO A 124 -6.78 5.41 0.74
N HIS A 125 -7.26 6.61 0.41
CA HIS A 125 -6.67 7.86 0.93
C HIS A 125 -7.40 8.28 2.22
N MET A 126 -6.74 9.12 3.02
CA MET A 126 -7.34 9.69 4.24
C MET A 126 -8.04 11.02 3.96
N MET A 127 -7.41 11.91 3.20
CA MET A 127 -7.91 13.29 3.00
C MET A 127 -8.05 13.62 1.53
N SER A 128 -6.98 13.42 0.75
CA SER A 128 -6.92 13.78 -0.66
C SER A 128 -6.68 12.56 -1.53
N ILE A 129 -7.36 12.48 -2.69
CA ILE A 129 -7.12 11.41 -3.66
C ILE A 129 -5.66 11.36 -4.15
N ARG A 130 -4.96 12.50 -4.09
CA ARG A 130 -3.54 12.60 -4.41
C ARG A 130 -2.66 11.71 -3.55
N GLU A 131 -3.04 11.45 -2.29
CA GLU A 131 -2.30 10.57 -1.39
C GLU A 131 -2.16 9.16 -1.95
N ARG A 132 -3.06 8.75 -2.83
CA ARG A 132 -3.00 7.45 -3.48
C ARG A 132 -1.85 7.33 -4.47
N ILE A 133 -1.24 8.45 -4.92
CA ILE A 133 -0.21 8.46 -5.95
C ILE A 133 0.95 9.33 -5.46
N SER A 134 2.06 8.71 -5.07
CA SER A 134 3.31 9.42 -4.79
C SER A 134 4.36 9.10 -5.85
N LEU A 135 5.20 10.08 -6.20
CA LEU A 135 6.11 10.01 -7.34
C LEU A 135 7.51 10.52 -6.96
N GLY A 136 8.51 10.11 -7.74
CA GLY A 136 9.87 10.61 -7.63
C GLY A 136 10.64 10.15 -6.39
N GLN A 137 11.76 10.81 -6.14
CA GLN A 137 12.68 10.54 -5.03
C GLN A 137 12.16 11.10 -3.69
N SER A 138 11.31 12.12 -3.71
CA SER A 138 10.79 12.75 -2.49
C SER A 138 9.64 11.96 -1.85
N GLY A 139 8.88 11.21 -2.66
CA GLY A 139 7.73 10.45 -2.19
C GLY A 139 6.54 11.29 -1.76
N ASN A 140 6.48 12.56 -2.18
CA ASN A 140 5.32 13.41 -1.95
C ASN A 140 4.14 12.95 -2.83
N PRO A 141 2.88 13.14 -2.37
CA PRO A 141 1.71 13.00 -3.23
C PRO A 141 1.84 13.86 -4.49
N VAL A 142 1.36 13.34 -5.61
CA VAL A 142 1.32 14.06 -6.90
C VAL A 142 0.69 15.44 -6.73
N SER A 143 1.27 16.48 -7.32
CA SER A 143 0.72 17.83 -7.26
C SER A 143 -0.57 17.96 -8.09
N THR A 144 -1.46 18.87 -7.69
CA THR A 144 -2.73 19.13 -8.37
C THR A 144 -2.47 19.60 -9.80
N LYS A 145 -1.43 20.42 -9.99
CA LYS A 145 -1.00 20.87 -11.31
C LYS A 145 -0.60 19.70 -12.20
N THR A 146 0.18 18.75 -11.69
CA THR A 146 0.65 17.59 -12.45
C THR A 146 -0.51 16.66 -12.78
N LEU A 147 -1.36 16.38 -11.79
CA LEU A 147 -2.52 15.51 -11.96
C LEU A 147 -3.54 16.10 -12.95
N ASN A 148 -3.87 17.39 -12.86
CA ASN A 148 -4.77 18.05 -13.81
C ASN A 148 -4.19 18.08 -15.22
N LYS A 149 -2.90 18.42 -15.37
CA LYS A 149 -2.23 18.41 -16.67
C LYS A 149 -2.31 17.03 -17.32
N LEU A 150 -2.02 15.96 -16.57
CA LEU A 150 -2.15 14.62 -17.09
C LEU A 150 -3.61 14.30 -17.43
N PHE A 151 -4.53 14.58 -16.51
CA PHE A 151 -5.95 14.30 -16.71
C PHE A 151 -6.46 14.93 -18.00
N HIS A 152 -6.22 16.22 -18.24
CA HIS A 152 -6.62 16.90 -19.48
C HIS A 152 -6.02 16.25 -20.73
N MET A 153 -4.78 15.77 -20.65
CA MET A 153 -4.11 15.07 -21.75
C MET A 153 -4.76 13.72 -22.07
N ILE A 154 -5.14 12.94 -21.05
CA ILE A 154 -5.71 11.59 -21.25
C ILE A 154 -7.23 11.58 -21.37
N LYS A 155 -7.92 12.63 -20.91
CA LYS A 155 -9.38 12.71 -20.84
C LYS A 155 -10.08 12.34 -22.15
N PRO A 156 -9.66 12.80 -23.35
CA PRO A 156 -10.31 12.40 -24.60
C PRO A 156 -10.31 10.87 -24.82
N LYS A 157 -9.22 10.20 -24.46
CA LYS A 157 -9.10 8.74 -24.55
C LYS A 157 -9.94 8.03 -23.49
N LEU A 158 -10.05 8.62 -22.30
CA LEU A 158 -10.93 8.10 -21.24
C LEU A 158 -12.40 8.20 -21.67
N ASP A 159 -12.83 9.35 -22.21
CA ASP A 159 -14.21 9.57 -22.67
C ASP A 159 -14.60 8.57 -23.77
N GLU A 160 -13.72 8.35 -24.76
CA GLU A 160 -13.93 7.34 -25.80
C GLU A 160 -14.02 5.92 -25.21
N ALA A 161 -13.12 5.58 -24.28
CA ALA A 161 -13.14 4.27 -23.62
C ALA A 161 -14.43 4.05 -22.82
N ILE A 162 -14.94 5.08 -22.13
CA ILE A 162 -16.22 5.00 -21.41
C ILE A 162 -17.36 4.70 -22.39
N GLN A 163 -17.40 5.35 -23.55
CA GLN A 163 -18.45 5.11 -24.55
C GLN A 163 -18.39 3.68 -25.09
N LEU A 164 -17.21 3.19 -25.43
CA LEU A 164 -17.01 1.84 -25.99
C LEU A 164 -17.30 0.72 -24.99
N GLU A 165 -17.08 0.99 -23.71
CA GLU A 165 -17.42 0.08 -22.61
C GLU A 165 -18.86 0.28 -22.10
N ASN A 166 -19.70 1.02 -22.83
CA ASN A 166 -21.09 1.33 -22.48
C ASN A 166 -21.25 1.92 -21.06
N GLY A 167 -20.31 2.76 -20.64
CA GLY A 167 -20.31 3.38 -19.31
C GLY A 167 -19.82 2.47 -18.18
N SER A 168 -19.30 1.28 -18.48
CA SER A 168 -18.96 0.26 -17.46
C SER A 168 -17.63 0.49 -16.76
N LEU A 169 -16.82 1.46 -17.22
CA LEU A 169 -15.56 1.80 -16.56
C LEU A 169 -15.81 2.32 -15.14
N THR A 170 -15.06 1.76 -14.21
CA THR A 170 -15.20 2.07 -12.78
C THR A 170 -14.27 3.20 -12.37
N HIS A 171 -14.62 3.81 -11.23
CA HIS A 171 -13.77 4.78 -10.55
C HIS A 171 -12.33 4.25 -10.34
N PHE A 172 -12.20 3.00 -9.90
CA PHE A 172 -10.90 2.40 -9.59
C PHE A 172 -10.08 2.09 -10.85
N GLU A 173 -10.69 1.65 -11.95
CA GLU A 173 -10.01 1.43 -13.23
C GLU A 173 -9.44 2.73 -13.80
N VAL A 174 -10.24 3.81 -13.83
CA VAL A 174 -9.80 5.11 -14.34
C VAL A 174 -8.71 5.72 -13.45
N LEU A 175 -8.85 5.61 -12.13
CA LEU A 175 -7.81 6.07 -11.20
C LEU A 175 -6.51 5.27 -11.36
N THR A 176 -6.59 3.95 -11.49
CA THR A 176 -5.43 3.07 -11.72
C THR A 176 -4.74 3.42 -13.03
N ALA A 177 -5.50 3.57 -14.12
CA ALA A 177 -4.97 3.96 -15.42
C ALA A 177 -4.27 5.33 -15.38
N THR A 178 -4.85 6.29 -14.66
CA THR A 178 -4.26 7.61 -14.43
C THR A 178 -2.94 7.50 -13.65
N ALA A 179 -2.90 6.71 -12.57
CA ALA A 179 -1.71 6.51 -11.76
C ALA A 179 -0.56 5.88 -12.56
N LEU A 180 -0.85 4.83 -13.33
CA LEU A 180 0.14 4.16 -14.18
C LEU A 180 0.66 5.09 -15.28
N THR A 181 -0.22 5.90 -15.88
CA THR A 181 0.18 6.89 -16.87
C THR A 181 1.06 7.98 -16.25
N LEU A 182 0.72 8.48 -15.05
CA LEU A 182 1.58 9.41 -14.31
C LEU A 182 2.98 8.85 -14.07
N MET A 183 3.07 7.59 -13.63
CA MET A 183 4.36 6.93 -13.36
C MET A 183 5.22 6.81 -14.63
N ALA A 184 4.61 6.51 -15.78
CA ALA A 184 5.31 6.44 -17.05
C ALA A 184 5.79 7.83 -17.52
N GLU A 185 4.95 8.86 -17.41
CA GLU A 185 5.29 10.23 -17.80
C GLU A 185 6.39 10.84 -16.91
N GLU A 186 6.35 10.56 -15.60
CA GLU A 186 7.40 10.96 -14.64
C GLU A 186 8.64 10.05 -14.69
N LYS A 187 8.66 9.05 -15.59
CA LYS A 187 9.79 8.14 -15.82
C LYS A 187 10.35 7.53 -14.53
N VAL A 188 9.45 6.99 -13.70
CA VAL A 188 9.88 6.30 -12.48
C VAL A 188 10.73 5.08 -12.83
N ASP A 189 11.76 4.80 -12.03
CA ASP A 189 12.60 3.63 -12.21
C ASP A 189 11.83 2.36 -11.86
N ILE A 190 11.02 2.44 -10.80
CA ILE A 190 10.22 1.35 -10.27
C ILE A 190 8.94 1.87 -9.62
N ALA A 191 7.86 1.11 -9.78
CA ALA A 191 6.58 1.36 -9.15
C ALA A 191 6.29 0.34 -8.03
N VAL A 192 5.70 0.76 -6.93
CA VAL A 192 5.15 -0.11 -5.88
C VAL A 192 3.64 0.05 -5.90
N ILE A 193 2.92 -1.00 -6.29
CA ILE A 193 1.50 -0.92 -6.65
C ILE A 193 0.70 -1.81 -5.71
N GLU A 194 -0.19 -1.22 -4.93
CA GLU A 194 -1.14 -1.92 -4.08
C GLU A 194 -2.38 -2.34 -4.86
N ALA A 195 -2.75 -3.62 -4.79
CA ALA A 195 -4.02 -4.11 -5.31
C ALA A 195 -5.18 -3.60 -4.44
N GLY A 196 -6.27 -3.16 -5.09
CA GLY A 196 -7.46 -2.68 -4.40
C GLY A 196 -8.24 -3.82 -3.75
N LEU A 197 -8.70 -4.77 -4.56
CA LEU A 197 -9.49 -5.93 -4.12
C LEU A 197 -8.97 -7.23 -4.71
N GLY A 198 -8.75 -8.22 -3.83
CA GLY A 198 -8.27 -9.54 -4.26
C GLY A 198 -6.88 -9.41 -4.89
N GLY A 199 -6.80 -9.66 -6.20
CA GLY A 199 -5.56 -9.56 -6.98
C GLY A 199 -5.76 -10.04 -8.41
N ALA A 200 -6.29 -11.26 -8.58
CA ALA A 200 -6.45 -11.92 -9.88
C ALA A 200 -7.22 -11.10 -10.90
N ARG A 201 -8.29 -10.42 -10.47
CA ARG A 201 -9.15 -9.56 -11.30
C ARG A 201 -9.05 -8.07 -10.98
N ASP A 202 -8.12 -7.70 -10.09
CA ASP A 202 -7.95 -6.30 -9.69
C ASP A 202 -7.45 -5.46 -10.88
N ALA A 203 -7.89 -4.20 -11.00
CA ALA A 203 -7.48 -3.31 -12.09
C ALA A 203 -5.96 -3.13 -12.18
N THR A 204 -5.23 -3.32 -11.07
CA THR A 204 -3.77 -3.25 -11.04
C THR A 204 -3.08 -4.48 -11.64
N ASN A 205 -3.78 -5.60 -11.84
CA ASN A 205 -3.21 -6.86 -12.36
C ASN A 205 -3.05 -6.91 -13.89
N ILE A 206 -2.71 -5.76 -14.46
CA ILE A 206 -2.35 -5.56 -15.87
C ILE A 206 -0.84 -5.70 -16.12
N LEU A 207 -0.04 -5.84 -15.05
CA LEU A 207 1.41 -6.04 -15.11
C LEU A 207 1.71 -7.45 -15.63
N CYS A 208 2.52 -7.58 -16.68
CA CYS A 208 2.97 -8.87 -17.16
C CYS A 208 4.30 -9.26 -16.49
N SER A 209 4.76 -10.49 -16.74
CA SER A 209 6.03 -10.97 -16.17
C SER A 209 7.22 -10.10 -16.60
N SER A 210 7.19 -9.43 -17.75
CA SER A 210 8.26 -8.55 -18.20
C SER A 210 8.43 -7.30 -17.32
N GLU A 211 7.34 -6.71 -16.85
CA GLU A 211 7.35 -5.49 -16.03
C GLU A 211 7.46 -5.80 -14.53
N LEU A 212 6.92 -6.93 -14.08
CA LEU A 212 6.92 -7.29 -12.67
C LEU A 212 8.33 -7.70 -12.19
N ALA A 213 8.86 -7.00 -11.20
CA ALA A 213 10.12 -7.34 -10.53
C ALA A 213 9.88 -8.35 -9.39
N ALA A 214 8.83 -8.15 -8.60
CA ALA A 214 8.40 -9.07 -7.55
C ALA A 214 6.89 -8.91 -7.25
N SER A 215 6.26 -9.95 -6.73
CA SER A 215 4.94 -9.85 -6.10
C SER A 215 5.04 -10.03 -4.58
N VAL A 216 4.07 -9.49 -3.86
CA VAL A 216 4.00 -9.58 -2.40
C VAL A 216 2.59 -9.96 -1.98
N ILE A 217 2.46 -11.00 -1.17
CA ILE A 217 1.22 -11.34 -0.48
C ILE A 217 1.45 -11.10 1.01
N THR A 218 0.89 -10.03 1.58
CA THR A 218 1.17 -9.66 2.98
C THR A 218 0.52 -10.63 3.96
N THR A 219 -0.81 -10.59 4.07
CA THR A 219 -1.61 -11.46 4.95
C THR A 219 -2.86 -11.95 4.21
N ILE A 220 -3.40 -13.09 4.62
CA ILE A 220 -4.71 -13.58 4.18
C ILE A 220 -5.62 -13.61 5.40
N GLY A 221 -6.80 -13.03 5.27
CA GLY A 221 -7.82 -13.01 6.30
C GLY A 221 -9.17 -12.69 5.72
N GLU A 222 -10.22 -12.93 6.50
CA GLU A 222 -11.61 -12.75 6.10
C GLU A 222 -11.93 -11.27 5.85
N GLU A 223 -11.99 -10.90 4.57
CA GLU A 223 -12.35 -9.57 4.11
C GLU A 223 -13.00 -9.71 2.73
N HIS A 224 -14.11 -9.00 2.49
CA HIS A 224 -14.86 -9.10 1.24
C HIS A 224 -15.24 -10.54 0.84
N LEU A 225 -15.57 -11.41 1.81
CA LEU A 225 -15.93 -12.81 1.57
C LEU A 225 -16.97 -12.95 0.46
N ALA A 226 -18.04 -12.15 0.49
CA ALA A 226 -19.09 -12.19 -0.51
C ALA A 226 -18.61 -11.84 -1.94
N ALA A 227 -17.56 -11.03 -2.08
CA ALA A 227 -17.00 -10.66 -3.39
C ALA A 227 -15.94 -11.65 -3.88
N LEU A 228 -15.31 -12.40 -2.97
CA LEU A 228 -14.15 -13.25 -3.23
C LEU A 228 -14.46 -14.74 -3.05
N GLY A 229 -15.71 -15.18 -3.21
CA GLY A 229 -16.09 -16.60 -3.22
C GLY A 229 -16.34 -17.24 -1.84
N GLY A 230 -16.38 -16.46 -0.77
CA GLY A 230 -16.94 -16.87 0.53
C GLY A 230 -16.03 -17.67 1.46
N SER A 231 -14.75 -17.88 1.13
CA SER A 231 -13.81 -18.67 1.94
C SER A 231 -12.42 -18.04 2.02
N LEU A 232 -11.58 -18.49 2.97
CA LEU A 232 -10.18 -18.06 3.03
C LEU A 232 -9.37 -18.58 1.83
N GLU A 233 -9.70 -19.77 1.35
CA GLU A 233 -9.11 -20.43 0.19
C GLU A 233 -9.38 -19.64 -1.08
N SER A 234 -10.63 -19.24 -1.30
CA SER A 234 -11.00 -18.42 -2.46
C SER A 234 -10.35 -17.03 -2.41
N ILE A 235 -10.20 -16.45 -1.22
CA ILE A 235 -9.42 -15.22 -1.02
C ILE A 235 -7.93 -15.44 -1.35
N ALA A 236 -7.33 -16.56 -0.92
CA ALA A 236 -5.95 -16.91 -1.21
C ALA A 236 -5.73 -17.10 -2.71
N VAL A 237 -6.62 -17.83 -3.39
CA VAL A 237 -6.60 -18.00 -4.85
C VAL A 237 -6.68 -16.64 -5.54
N ALA A 238 -7.65 -15.80 -5.18
CA ALA A 238 -7.81 -14.47 -5.76
C ALA A 238 -6.54 -13.61 -5.57
N LYS A 239 -5.98 -13.55 -4.36
CA LYS A 239 -4.77 -12.75 -4.09
C LYS A 239 -3.53 -13.31 -4.78
N SER A 240 -3.39 -14.63 -4.88
CA SER A 240 -2.28 -15.31 -5.57
C SER A 240 -2.23 -15.02 -7.08
N GLY A 241 -3.31 -14.49 -7.67
CA GLY A 241 -3.37 -14.14 -9.09
C GLY A 241 -2.40 -13.04 -9.53
N ILE A 242 -1.76 -12.33 -8.60
CA ILE A 242 -0.68 -11.38 -8.92
C ILE A 242 0.69 -12.05 -9.09
N ILE A 243 0.83 -13.35 -8.75
CA ILE A 243 2.08 -14.10 -8.95
C ILE A 243 2.25 -14.38 -10.44
N LYS A 244 3.41 -13.98 -10.99
CA LYS A 244 3.73 -14.08 -12.42
C LYS A 244 4.94 -14.97 -12.68
N HIS A 245 5.01 -15.47 -13.91
CA HIS A 245 5.95 -16.50 -14.31
C HIS A 245 7.41 -16.04 -14.10
N GLY A 246 8.20 -16.83 -13.37
CA GLY A 246 9.64 -16.59 -13.18
C GLY A 246 9.98 -15.37 -12.32
N ARG A 247 8.98 -14.74 -11.68
CA ARG A 247 9.20 -13.57 -10.79
C ARG A 247 9.03 -13.98 -9.35
N PRO A 248 9.91 -13.56 -8.42
CA PRO A 248 9.82 -13.96 -7.04
C PRO A 248 8.54 -13.42 -6.39
N VAL A 249 8.00 -14.21 -5.48
CA VAL A 249 6.91 -13.82 -4.60
C VAL A 249 7.41 -13.80 -3.15
N VAL A 250 7.15 -12.68 -2.46
CA VAL A 250 7.38 -12.56 -1.02
C VAL A 250 6.06 -12.78 -0.28
N LEU A 251 6.05 -13.80 0.57
CA LEU A 251 4.91 -14.20 1.39
C LEU A 251 5.12 -13.67 2.81
N GLY A 252 4.35 -12.64 3.22
CA GLY A 252 4.46 -12.00 4.53
C GLY A 252 4.17 -12.98 5.68
N GLY A 253 2.92 -13.42 5.76
CA GLY A 253 2.48 -14.45 6.69
C GLY A 253 2.40 -13.97 8.14
N PRO A 254 2.41 -14.90 9.11
CA PRO A 254 2.29 -16.35 8.91
C PRO A 254 0.90 -16.69 8.32
N PHE A 255 0.84 -17.75 7.51
CA PHE A 255 -0.41 -18.25 6.92
C PHE A 255 -0.86 -19.55 7.60
N LEU A 256 -2.16 -19.84 7.55
CA LEU A 256 -2.66 -21.17 7.88
C LEU A 256 -2.10 -22.19 6.87
N PRO A 257 -1.83 -23.45 7.26
CA PRO A 257 -1.20 -24.43 6.39
C PRO A 257 -1.88 -24.63 5.03
N HIS A 258 -3.22 -24.65 4.98
CA HIS A 258 -3.97 -24.79 3.73
C HIS A 258 -3.87 -23.54 2.84
N VAL A 259 -3.81 -22.34 3.43
CA VAL A 259 -3.58 -21.08 2.70
C VAL A 259 -2.15 -21.05 2.15
N ASP A 260 -1.16 -21.40 2.98
CA ASP A 260 0.25 -21.44 2.56
C ASP A 260 0.44 -22.40 1.37
N CYS A 261 -0.23 -23.56 1.41
CA CYS A 261 -0.25 -24.53 0.30
C CYS A 261 -0.75 -23.88 -0.99
N ILE A 262 -1.91 -23.22 -0.97
CA ILE A 262 -2.48 -22.56 -2.16
C ILE A 262 -1.51 -21.52 -2.76
N LEU A 263 -0.88 -20.71 -1.91
CA LEU A 263 0.05 -19.68 -2.35
C LEU A 263 1.32 -20.30 -2.98
N ARG A 264 1.85 -21.36 -2.36
CA ARG A 264 3.03 -22.09 -2.86
C ARG A 264 2.75 -22.90 -4.11
N ASP A 265 1.57 -23.52 -4.21
CA ASP A 265 1.13 -24.23 -5.41
C ASP A 265 1.02 -23.26 -6.58
N LYS A 266 0.42 -22.08 -6.35
CA LYS A 266 0.41 -21.03 -7.38
C LYS A 266 1.81 -20.60 -7.77
N ALA A 267 2.71 -20.40 -6.81
CA ALA A 267 4.10 -20.04 -7.10
C ALA A 267 4.82 -21.12 -7.90
N SER A 268 4.63 -22.39 -7.57
CA SER A 268 5.17 -23.55 -8.28
C SER A 268 4.70 -23.61 -9.74
N VAL A 269 3.39 -23.47 -9.97
CA VAL A 269 2.80 -23.40 -11.32
C VAL A 269 3.37 -22.24 -12.13
N MET A 270 3.67 -21.12 -11.47
CA MET A 270 4.27 -19.95 -12.09
C MET A 270 5.81 -19.96 -12.06
N CYS A 271 6.46 -21.08 -11.72
CA CYS A 271 7.92 -21.20 -11.56
C CYS A 271 8.53 -19.97 -10.82
N SER A 272 7.85 -19.51 -9.78
CA SER A 272 8.11 -18.29 -9.05
C SER A 272 8.90 -18.64 -7.78
N PRO A 273 10.13 -18.11 -7.60
CA PRO A 273 10.88 -18.29 -6.37
C PRO A 273 10.08 -17.73 -5.17
N VAL A 274 10.01 -18.49 -4.09
CA VAL A 274 9.23 -18.11 -2.90
C VAL A 274 10.16 -17.68 -1.78
N VAL A 275 9.94 -16.48 -1.25
CA VAL A 275 10.55 -16.00 -0.01
C VAL A 275 9.46 -15.84 1.04
N SER A 276 9.56 -16.56 2.15
CA SER A 276 8.65 -16.38 3.28
C SER A 276 9.25 -15.40 4.28
N ALA A 277 8.58 -14.29 4.56
CA ALA A 277 8.97 -13.34 5.61
C ALA A 277 8.73 -13.90 7.03
N SER A 278 8.14 -15.10 7.13
CA SER A 278 7.95 -15.88 8.35
C SER A 278 8.89 -17.10 8.43
N ASP A 279 9.93 -17.17 7.58
CA ASP A 279 10.93 -18.23 7.63
C ASP A 279 11.70 -18.22 8.97
N ALA A 280 12.16 -19.38 9.44
CA ALA A 280 12.90 -19.52 10.69
C ALA A 280 14.24 -18.75 10.70
N GLY A 281 14.80 -18.48 9.52
CA GLY A 281 15.97 -17.63 9.31
C GLY A 281 15.69 -16.13 9.47
N ILE A 282 14.41 -15.73 9.61
CA ILE A 282 14.01 -14.35 9.82
C ILE A 282 13.63 -14.15 11.27
N ARG A 283 14.37 -13.29 11.95
CA ARG A 283 14.18 -12.97 13.37
C ARG A 283 13.96 -11.48 13.51
N THR A 284 12.86 -11.12 14.16
CA THR A 284 12.54 -9.73 14.48
C THR A 284 12.26 -9.61 15.97
N SER A 285 12.80 -8.57 16.61
CA SER A 285 12.52 -8.32 18.04
C SER A 285 12.27 -6.84 18.29
N ILE A 286 11.40 -6.55 19.25
CA ILE A 286 11.16 -5.18 19.74
C ILE A 286 11.95 -5.04 21.04
N LYS A 287 12.97 -4.19 21.04
CA LYS A 287 13.79 -3.91 22.22
C LYS A 287 13.11 -2.95 23.19
N GLY A 288 12.33 -2.00 22.66
CA GLY A 288 11.63 -1.03 23.48
C GLY A 288 11.07 0.14 22.68
N LEU A 289 10.59 1.15 23.41
CA LEU A 289 10.14 2.42 22.84
C LEU A 289 11.12 3.52 23.25
N ILE A 290 11.48 4.36 22.29
CA ILE A 290 12.26 5.58 22.49
C ILE A 290 11.45 6.78 21.99
N VAL A 291 11.88 8.00 22.30
CA VAL A 291 11.29 9.22 21.77
C VAL A 291 12.24 9.85 20.77
N LEU A 292 11.76 10.13 19.56
CA LEU A 292 12.47 10.85 18.49
C LEU A 292 11.58 11.99 18.00
N ASP A 293 12.12 13.19 17.90
CA ASP A 293 11.40 14.39 17.45
C ASP A 293 10.08 14.62 18.23
N GLY A 294 10.06 14.30 19.53
CA GLY A 294 8.88 14.41 20.37
C GLY A 294 7.79 13.37 20.10
N ARG A 295 8.08 12.30 19.34
CA ARG A 295 7.16 11.20 19.04
C ARG A 295 7.74 9.85 19.47
N PRO A 296 6.92 8.90 19.94
CA PRO A 296 7.37 7.55 20.23
C PRO A 296 7.81 6.84 18.94
N CYS A 297 8.88 6.07 19.08
CA CYS A 297 9.49 5.26 18.04
C CYS A 297 9.85 3.90 18.63
N GLN A 298 9.66 2.84 17.83
CA GLN A 298 9.94 1.48 18.24
C GLN A 298 11.37 1.09 17.86
N LEU A 299 12.19 0.75 18.85
CA LEU A 299 13.54 0.23 18.63
C LEU A 299 13.46 -1.28 18.39
N SER A 300 13.92 -1.74 17.23
CA SER A 300 13.75 -3.13 16.80
C SER A 300 15.02 -3.69 16.17
N ASP A 301 15.24 -5.00 16.33
CA ASP A 301 16.24 -5.73 15.53
C ASP A 301 15.53 -6.51 14.42
N ILE A 302 16.14 -6.55 13.25
CA ILE A 302 15.71 -7.32 12.08
C ILE A 302 16.92 -8.08 11.54
N THR A 303 16.86 -9.40 11.62
CA THR A 303 17.84 -10.30 11.00
C THR A 303 17.11 -11.15 9.96
N ILE A 304 17.63 -11.17 8.73
CA ILE A 304 17.14 -12.05 7.66
C ILE A 304 18.35 -12.86 7.22
N GLN A 305 18.30 -14.18 7.41
CA GLN A 305 19.27 -15.13 6.93
C GLN A 305 18.51 -16.30 6.30
N VAL A 306 18.18 -16.15 5.03
CA VAL A 306 17.51 -17.19 4.23
C VAL A 306 18.56 -17.77 3.30
N GLU A 307 18.80 -19.08 3.36
CA GLU A 307 19.85 -19.74 2.55
C GLU A 307 19.27 -20.66 1.45
N ARG A 308 17.94 -20.70 1.32
CA ARG A 308 17.22 -21.62 0.43
C ARG A 308 17.17 -21.10 -1.02
N ASP A 309 16.05 -21.31 -1.70
CA ASP A 309 15.77 -21.00 -3.11
C ASP A 309 16.12 -19.56 -3.54
N PHE A 310 16.26 -18.66 -2.56
CA PHE A 310 16.59 -17.26 -2.78
C PHE A 310 17.44 -16.76 -1.59
N PRO A 311 18.78 -16.75 -1.69
CA PRO A 311 19.65 -16.45 -0.56
C PRO A 311 19.57 -14.96 -0.19
N LEU A 312 19.10 -14.66 1.01
CA LEU A 312 18.94 -13.30 1.52
C LEU A 312 19.70 -13.14 2.84
N PHE A 313 20.50 -12.09 2.94
CA PHE A 313 21.23 -11.76 4.17
C PHE A 313 21.17 -10.27 4.49
N ILE A 314 20.72 -9.95 5.71
CA ILE A 314 20.92 -8.64 6.34
C ILE A 314 20.80 -8.77 7.87
N GLU A 315 21.57 -7.97 8.59
CA GLU A 315 21.42 -7.79 10.03
C GLU A 315 21.32 -6.30 10.36
N LEU A 316 20.18 -5.90 10.90
CA LEU A 316 19.89 -4.53 11.30
C LEU A 316 19.56 -4.50 12.79
N SER A 317 20.51 -4.03 13.59
CA SER A 317 20.28 -3.75 15.01
C SER A 317 19.70 -2.35 15.22
N ASP A 318 18.88 -2.18 16.26
CA ASP A 318 18.46 -0.86 16.74
C ASP A 318 17.78 0.01 15.66
N VAL A 319 17.01 -0.61 14.78
CA VAL A 319 16.19 0.06 13.75
C VAL A 319 15.07 0.84 14.44
N LYS A 320 14.98 2.12 14.10
CA LYS A 320 14.03 3.08 14.69
C LYS A 320 12.75 3.18 13.85
N LEU A 321 11.79 2.30 14.09
CA LEU A 321 10.52 2.33 13.34
C LEU A 321 9.56 3.39 13.91
N ARG A 322 9.13 4.33 13.06
CA ARG A 322 8.13 5.36 13.43
C ARG A 322 6.71 4.80 13.46
N MET A 323 6.44 3.73 12.72
CA MET A 323 5.17 3.01 12.73
C MET A 323 5.24 1.88 13.75
N LEU A 324 4.56 2.04 14.89
CA LEU A 324 4.70 1.13 16.03
C LEU A 324 3.88 -0.17 15.87
N GLY A 325 4.29 -1.21 16.58
CA GLY A 325 3.56 -2.47 16.72
C GLY A 325 4.23 -3.64 16.01
N ARG A 326 3.99 -4.85 16.51
CA ARG A 326 4.53 -6.10 15.95
C ARG A 326 4.14 -6.30 14.49
N HIS A 327 2.92 -5.93 14.12
CA HIS A 327 2.45 -6.02 12.74
C HIS A 327 3.19 -5.06 11.81
N GLN A 328 3.59 -3.87 12.28
CA GLN A 328 4.41 -2.95 11.47
C GLN A 328 5.86 -3.41 11.36
N LEU A 329 6.43 -3.98 12.43
CA LEU A 329 7.73 -4.65 12.36
C LEU A 329 7.71 -5.81 11.34
N HIS A 330 6.62 -6.57 11.31
CA HIS A 330 6.43 -7.62 10.31
C HIS A 330 6.31 -7.08 8.88
N ASN A 331 5.51 -6.03 8.65
CA ASN A 331 5.43 -5.35 7.34
C ASN A 331 6.80 -4.78 6.91
N ALA A 332 7.58 -4.23 7.85
CA ALA A 332 8.93 -3.73 7.62
C ALA A 332 9.87 -4.88 7.20
N SER A 333 9.85 -6.01 7.91
CA SER A 333 10.64 -7.20 7.54
C SER A 333 10.24 -7.78 6.19
N THR A 334 8.94 -7.76 5.85
CA THR A 334 8.44 -8.17 4.54
C THR A 334 8.97 -7.25 3.44
N ALA A 335 8.92 -5.93 3.63
CA ALA A 335 9.49 -4.96 2.69
C ALA A 335 11.02 -5.12 2.54
N ALA A 336 11.73 -5.41 3.63
CA ALA A 336 13.16 -5.70 3.59
C ALA A 336 13.46 -6.97 2.78
N CYS A 337 12.66 -8.04 2.93
CA CYS A 337 12.79 -9.24 2.09
C CYS A 337 12.62 -8.90 0.60
N VAL A 338 11.62 -8.09 0.25
CA VAL A 338 11.42 -7.65 -1.14
C VAL A 338 12.62 -6.86 -1.64
N ALA A 339 13.15 -5.93 -0.84
CA ALA A 339 14.32 -5.15 -1.21
C ALA A 339 15.55 -6.05 -1.45
N LEU A 340 15.75 -7.08 -0.64
CA LEU A 340 16.82 -8.05 -0.86
C LEU A 340 16.57 -8.94 -2.10
N CYS A 341 15.31 -9.28 -2.40
CA CYS A 341 14.96 -9.94 -3.67
C CYS A 341 15.31 -9.08 -4.89
N LEU A 342 14.99 -7.79 -4.85
CA LEU A 342 15.35 -6.86 -5.91
C LEU A 342 16.87 -6.69 -6.02
N ARG A 343 17.59 -6.69 -4.89
CA ARG A 343 19.05 -6.62 -4.85
C ARG A 343 19.70 -7.79 -5.58
N ASP A 344 19.25 -9.01 -5.30
CA ASP A 344 19.75 -10.22 -5.98
C ASP A 344 19.46 -10.21 -7.49
N GLN A 345 18.34 -9.63 -7.90
CA GLN A 345 18.02 -9.39 -9.31
C GLN A 345 18.84 -8.26 -9.98
N GLY A 346 19.80 -7.65 -9.27
CA GLY A 346 20.71 -6.65 -9.79
C GLY A 346 20.33 -5.19 -9.51
N CYS A 347 19.27 -4.92 -8.75
CA CYS A 347 19.02 -3.57 -8.26
C CYS A 347 20.11 -3.20 -7.23
N ARG A 348 20.65 -1.99 -7.32
CA ARG A 348 21.57 -1.47 -6.31
C ARG A 348 20.74 -1.08 -5.11
N ILE A 349 20.83 -1.79 -4.00
CA ILE A 349 20.13 -1.48 -2.75
C ILE A 349 21.11 -1.79 -1.63
N SER A 350 21.59 -0.80 -0.88
CA SER A 350 22.52 -0.97 0.24
C SER A 350 21.81 -1.29 1.56
N ASP A 351 22.53 -1.85 2.54
CA ASP A 351 21.96 -2.05 3.88
C ASP A 351 21.64 -0.71 4.56
N LYS A 352 22.39 0.34 4.19
CA LYS A 352 22.16 1.71 4.63
C LYS A 352 20.83 2.25 4.13
N SER A 353 20.47 2.02 2.86
CA SER A 353 19.17 2.46 2.33
C SER A 353 18.01 1.63 2.86
N ILE A 354 18.20 0.33 3.09
CA ILE A 354 17.19 -0.48 3.79
C ILE A 354 16.92 0.10 5.18
N ARG A 355 17.96 0.32 5.99
CA ARG A 355 17.80 0.96 7.31
C ARG A 355 17.12 2.33 7.19
N ALA A 356 17.66 3.22 6.37
CA ALA A 356 17.16 4.59 6.25
C ALA A 356 15.70 4.62 5.76
N GLY A 357 15.34 3.76 4.81
CA GLY A 357 13.98 3.61 4.32
C GLY A 357 13.01 3.16 5.41
N LEU A 358 13.40 2.13 6.19
CA LEU A 358 12.60 1.66 7.33
C LEU A 358 12.42 2.74 8.40
N GLU A 359 13.48 3.45 8.76
CA GLU A 359 13.46 4.47 9.83
C GLU A 359 12.72 5.76 9.46
N ASN A 360 12.73 6.12 8.17
CA ASN A 360 12.05 7.31 7.66
C ASN A 360 10.61 7.05 7.23
N THR A 361 10.16 5.79 7.20
CA THR A 361 8.79 5.49 6.79
C THR A 361 7.78 5.96 7.82
N PHE A 362 6.81 6.71 7.32
CA PHE A 362 5.67 7.20 8.06
C PHE A 362 4.45 7.14 7.16
N LEU A 363 3.35 6.60 7.67
CA LEU A 363 2.08 6.55 6.97
C LEU A 363 1.00 7.17 7.86
N LEU A 364 0.29 8.15 7.30
CA LEU A 364 -0.71 8.89 8.03
C LEU A 364 -1.80 7.95 8.56
N GLY A 365 -2.12 8.10 9.85
CA GLY A 365 -3.14 7.29 10.49
C GLY A 365 -2.78 5.82 10.64
N ARG A 366 -1.51 5.39 10.51
CA ARG A 366 -1.09 4.02 10.83
C ARG A 366 -0.14 4.05 12.01
N SER A 367 -0.66 3.70 13.18
CA SER A 367 0.05 3.76 14.46
C SER A 367 0.79 5.08 14.69
N GLN A 368 0.16 6.19 14.29
CA GLN A 368 0.71 7.53 14.36
C GLN A 368 0.42 8.16 15.72
N PHE A 369 1.46 8.49 16.46
CA PHE A 369 1.34 9.33 17.65
C PHE A 369 1.45 10.81 17.29
N LEU A 370 0.59 11.61 17.90
CA LEU A 370 0.61 13.07 17.78
C LEU A 370 1.58 13.64 18.82
N SER A 371 2.31 14.69 18.44
CA SER A 371 3.16 15.45 19.37
C SER A 371 2.32 16.22 20.38
N SER A 372 2.93 16.67 21.49
CA SER A 372 2.23 17.50 22.49
C SER A 372 1.60 18.75 21.86
N LYS A 373 2.35 19.44 20.99
CA LYS A 373 1.87 20.63 20.29
C LYS A 373 0.65 20.33 19.42
N GLU A 374 0.67 19.19 18.74
CA GLU A 374 -0.44 18.73 17.91
C GLU A 374 -1.68 18.36 18.76
N ALA A 375 -1.48 17.72 19.91
CA ALA A 375 -2.55 17.41 20.85
C ALA A 375 -3.15 18.68 21.49
N GLU A 376 -2.33 19.67 21.84
CA GLU A 376 -2.76 20.98 22.33
C GLU A 376 -3.68 21.67 21.33
N VAL A 377 -3.36 21.63 20.04
CA VAL A 377 -4.20 22.26 19.02
C VAL A 377 -5.51 21.51 18.79
N LEU A 378 -5.56 20.21 19.11
CA LEU A 378 -6.84 19.50 19.20
C LEU A 378 -7.68 19.86 20.43
N GLY A 379 -7.20 20.76 21.29
CA GLY A 379 -7.83 21.07 22.57
C GLY A 379 -7.67 19.93 23.57
N LEU A 380 -6.66 19.08 23.41
CA LEU A 380 -6.35 17.93 24.26
C LEU A 380 -4.94 18.05 24.87
N PRO A 381 -4.62 19.15 25.58
CA PRO A 381 -3.30 19.33 26.19
C PRO A 381 -2.98 18.21 27.19
N GLY A 382 -1.74 17.71 27.16
CA GLY A 382 -1.28 16.63 28.03
C GLY A 382 -1.78 15.22 27.67
N ALA A 383 -2.63 15.08 26.64
CA ALA A 383 -3.07 13.78 26.16
C ALA A 383 -2.04 13.16 25.20
N THR A 384 -1.83 11.85 25.32
CA THR A 384 -1.16 11.06 24.29
C THR A 384 -2.21 10.54 23.32
N ILE A 385 -2.13 10.96 22.05
CA ILE A 385 -3.12 10.59 21.03
C ILE A 385 -2.48 9.68 19.99
N LEU A 386 -3.10 8.53 19.78
CA LEU A 386 -2.77 7.56 18.74
C LEU A 386 -3.83 7.58 17.64
N LEU A 387 -3.42 7.83 16.41
CA LEU A 387 -4.21 7.67 15.21
C LEU A 387 -3.86 6.32 14.56
N ASP A 388 -4.81 5.40 14.57
CA ASP A 388 -4.67 4.10 13.91
C ASP A 388 -5.95 3.77 13.12
N GLY A 389 -5.80 3.72 11.80
CA GLY A 389 -6.77 3.24 10.84
C GLY A 389 -6.72 1.72 10.83
N GLY A 390 -7.89 1.09 10.90
CA GLY A 390 -8.04 -0.37 10.86
C GLY A 390 -7.57 -0.98 9.54
#